data_AF-A0A484DIR0-F1
#
_entry.id   AF-A0A484DIR0-F1
#
_cell.length_a   1.000
_cell.length_b   1.000
_cell.length_c   1.000
_cell.angle_alpha   90.00
_cell.angle_beta   90.00
_cell.angle_gamma   90.00
#
_symmetry.space_group_name_H-M   'P 1'
#
loop_
_entity.id
_entity.type
_entity.pdbx_description
1 polymer ?
#
loop_
_entity_poly.entity_id
_entity_poly.type
_entity_poly.pdbx_seq_one_letter_code
_entity_poly.pdbx_strand_id
1 'polypeptide(L)'
;MGSRQLIVFGFVLACVRLSDARFLSTSEPTYWEVEVEVSPAAEPEREHSGKPTQRARSFRAKQIQPALPPHSWKFPEDPVDLVRKPPVKLELRQPVTTNRVAVRCGESRIQVEVSQDLLGLGKLIKPEEITLGDCSATEVDILSHVLVFESELHACGSKLVMTENVFIYAFTLVYNPKVSGRSPIIRSQSAVIGVECHYPNKIISSLSLQRIT
;
A
#
# COMPACT_ATOMS: atom_id res chain seq x y z
N MET A 1 32.44 -7.55 -56.89
CA MET A 1 31.50 -7.66 -55.74
C MET A 1 32.01 -6.76 -54.62
N GLY A 2 31.52 -5.53 -54.49
CA GLY A 2 32.09 -4.56 -53.54
C GLY A 2 31.29 -3.27 -53.37
N SER A 3 29.95 -3.34 -53.49
CA SER A 3 29.09 -2.14 -53.45
C SER A 3 27.91 -2.25 -52.47
N ARG A 4 27.72 -3.41 -51.83
CA ARG A 4 26.61 -3.62 -50.86
C ARG A 4 26.99 -3.39 -49.39
N GLN A 5 28.29 -3.29 -49.05
CA GLN A 5 28.74 -3.05 -47.67
C GLN A 5 28.72 -1.56 -47.28
N LEU A 6 28.87 -0.64 -48.25
CA LEU A 6 28.97 0.80 -47.95
C LEU A 6 27.60 1.45 -47.64
N ILE A 7 26.49 0.86 -48.10
CA ILE A 7 25.14 1.39 -47.85
C ILE A 7 24.69 1.10 -46.40
N VAL A 8 25.12 -0.04 -45.83
CA VAL A 8 24.77 -0.41 -44.45
C VAL A 8 25.53 0.46 -43.44
N PHE A 9 26.81 0.74 -43.68
CA PHE A 9 27.61 1.62 -42.82
C PHE A 9 27.14 3.08 -42.84
N GLY A 10 26.56 3.56 -43.95
CA GLY A 10 25.96 4.90 -44.05
C GLY A 10 24.72 5.07 -43.17
N PHE A 11 23.88 4.04 -43.03
CA PHE A 11 22.69 4.09 -42.17
C PHE A 11 23.03 4.01 -40.68
N VAL A 12 24.06 3.26 -40.29
CA VAL A 12 24.49 3.17 -38.88
C VAL A 12 25.07 4.50 -38.39
N LEU A 13 25.85 5.21 -39.21
CA LEU A 13 26.41 6.52 -38.84
C LEU A 13 25.37 7.65 -38.78
N ALA A 14 24.26 7.54 -39.50
CA ALA A 14 23.15 8.49 -39.41
C ALA A 14 22.26 8.25 -38.16
N CYS A 15 22.09 6.99 -37.74
CA CYS A 15 21.34 6.67 -36.51
C CYS A 15 22.09 7.05 -35.23
N VAL A 16 23.42 7.08 -35.23
CA VAL A 16 24.23 7.51 -34.07
C VAL A 16 24.25 9.03 -33.88
N ARG A 17 23.88 9.82 -34.89
CA ARG A 17 23.99 11.30 -34.86
C ARG A 17 22.68 12.05 -34.58
N LEU A 18 21.57 11.36 -34.33
CA LEU A 18 20.27 12.03 -34.05
C LEU A 18 19.72 11.86 -32.62
N SER A 19 20.48 11.27 -31.70
CA SER A 19 20.03 11.11 -30.30
C SER A 19 20.77 11.98 -29.29
N ASP A 20 21.72 12.81 -29.72
CA ASP A 20 22.38 13.81 -28.88
C ASP A 20 21.57 15.11 -28.83
N ALA A 21 20.47 15.07 -28.09
CA ALA A 21 19.84 16.26 -27.54
C ALA A 21 19.63 16.05 -26.04
N ARG A 22 20.51 16.67 -25.26
CA ARG A 22 20.36 16.80 -23.81
C ARG A 22 19.06 17.54 -23.50
N PHE A 23 18.17 16.89 -22.75
CA PHE A 23 17.18 17.59 -21.94
C PHE A 23 17.55 17.37 -20.48
N LEU A 24 18.26 18.34 -19.91
CA LEU A 24 18.34 18.52 -18.47
C LEU A 24 16.93 18.94 -18.01
N SER A 25 16.12 17.97 -17.60
CA SER A 25 14.91 18.23 -16.83
C SER A 25 15.10 17.65 -15.45
N THR A 26 15.69 18.47 -14.58
CA THR A 26 15.61 18.31 -13.14
C THR A 26 14.13 18.28 -12.76
N SER A 27 13.61 17.12 -12.42
CA SER A 27 12.34 17.00 -11.70
C SER A 27 12.61 16.24 -10.41
N GLU A 28 12.77 17.04 -9.36
CA GLU A 28 12.61 16.68 -7.96
C GLU A 28 11.38 15.75 -7.79
N PRO A 29 11.49 14.58 -7.13
CA PRO A 29 10.31 13.79 -6.84
C PRO A 29 9.56 14.45 -5.68
N THR A 30 8.65 15.34 -6.04
CA THR A 30 7.61 15.87 -5.18
C THR A 30 6.83 14.71 -4.58
N TYR A 31 6.83 14.68 -3.25
CA TYR A 31 5.94 13.90 -2.40
C TYR A 31 4.51 13.89 -2.99
N TRP A 32 3.93 12.70 -3.10
CA TRP A 32 2.68 12.46 -3.83
C TRP A 32 1.51 13.25 -3.21
N GLU A 33 1.11 14.36 -3.83
CA GLU A 33 -0.10 15.11 -3.53
C GLU A 33 -1.13 14.80 -4.63
N VAL A 34 -2.15 13.99 -4.31
CA VAL A 34 -3.33 13.83 -5.16
C VAL A 34 -4.23 15.02 -4.87
N GLU A 35 -4.20 16.04 -5.73
CA GLU A 35 -5.26 17.03 -5.82
C GLU A 35 -6.52 16.35 -6.39
N VAL A 36 -7.56 16.22 -5.57
CA VAL A 36 -8.90 15.84 -6.05
C VAL A 36 -9.62 17.12 -6.45
N GLU A 37 -9.66 17.37 -7.76
CA GLU A 37 -10.47 18.42 -8.36
C GLU A 37 -11.97 18.04 -8.23
N VAL A 38 -12.70 18.75 -7.37
CA VAL A 38 -14.15 18.56 -7.19
C VAL A 38 -14.89 19.38 -8.25
N SER A 39 -15.51 18.71 -9.21
CA SER A 39 -16.50 19.32 -10.11
C SER A 39 -17.90 19.26 -9.47
N PRO A 40 -18.75 20.31 -9.57
CA PRO A 40 -20.02 20.35 -8.87
C PRO A 40 -21.08 19.48 -9.56
N ALA A 41 -21.85 18.77 -8.75
CA ALA A 41 -22.99 17.97 -9.17
C ALA A 41 -24.10 18.87 -9.75
N ALA A 42 -24.51 18.58 -10.99
CA ALA A 42 -25.69 19.17 -11.61
C ALA A 42 -26.97 18.53 -11.04
N GLU A 43 -27.92 19.37 -10.67
CA GLU A 43 -29.21 19.03 -10.09
C GLU A 43 -30.23 18.60 -11.17
N PRO A 44 -31.01 17.52 -11.01
CA PRO A 44 -32.07 17.19 -11.95
C PRO A 44 -33.37 17.91 -11.58
N GLU A 45 -33.81 18.72 -12.52
CA GLU A 45 -35.04 19.51 -12.54
C GLU A 45 -36.30 18.61 -12.51
N ARG A 46 -37.32 19.05 -11.76
CA ARG A 46 -38.61 18.34 -11.61
C ARG A 46 -39.43 18.46 -12.88
N GLU A 47 -39.86 17.34 -13.46
CA GLU A 47 -40.96 17.33 -14.43
C GLU A 47 -42.14 16.53 -13.90
N HIS A 48 -43.21 17.25 -13.55
CA HIS A 48 -44.53 16.68 -13.31
C HIS A 48 -45.16 16.34 -14.65
N SER A 49 -45.39 15.06 -14.95
CA SER A 49 -46.25 14.67 -16.07
C SER A 49 -47.24 13.60 -15.63
N GLY A 50 -48.46 14.06 -15.35
CA GLY A 50 -49.57 13.19 -14.98
C GLY A 50 -50.21 12.53 -16.20
N LYS A 51 -50.47 11.23 -16.11
CA LYS A 51 -51.67 10.59 -16.67
C LYS A 51 -51.93 9.23 -16.02
N PRO A 52 -53.13 8.97 -15.47
CA PRO A 52 -53.46 7.71 -14.82
C PRO A 52 -53.92 6.68 -15.85
N THR A 53 -53.20 5.57 -15.98
CA THR A 53 -53.72 4.39 -16.67
C THR A 53 -54.33 3.46 -15.64
N GLN A 54 -55.66 3.45 -15.56
CA GLN A 54 -56.42 2.55 -14.72
C GLN A 54 -56.18 1.09 -15.15
N ARG A 55 -55.54 0.31 -14.27
CA ARG A 55 -55.72 -1.14 -14.28
C ARG A 55 -55.89 -1.61 -12.85
N ALA A 56 -57.14 -1.53 -12.38
CA ALA A 56 -57.54 -2.08 -11.10
C ALA A 56 -57.37 -3.61 -11.12
N ARG A 57 -56.24 -4.10 -10.61
CA ARG A 57 -56.14 -5.46 -10.09
C ARG A 57 -56.25 -5.39 -8.58
N SER A 58 -57.43 -5.74 -8.10
CA SER A 58 -57.74 -5.98 -6.70
C SER A 58 -56.78 -7.03 -6.14
N PHE A 59 -55.80 -6.60 -5.34
CA PHE A 59 -55.05 -7.48 -4.46
C PHE A 59 -55.70 -7.42 -3.09
N ARG A 60 -56.48 -8.49 -2.81
CA ARG A 60 -57.12 -8.78 -1.53
C ARG A 60 -56.11 -8.59 -0.39
N ALA A 61 -56.34 -7.57 0.43
CA ALA A 61 -55.52 -7.26 1.59
C ALA A 61 -55.51 -8.45 2.56
N LYS A 62 -54.38 -9.15 2.64
CA LYS A 62 -54.11 -10.10 3.71
C LYS A 62 -53.83 -9.31 4.98
N GLN A 63 -54.79 -9.37 5.89
CA GLN A 63 -54.66 -9.35 7.35
C GLN A 63 -53.32 -8.81 7.89
N ILE A 64 -53.34 -7.53 8.24
CA ILE A 64 -52.25 -6.85 8.94
C ILE A 64 -52.16 -7.46 10.34
N GLN A 65 -51.01 -8.05 10.67
CA GLN A 65 -50.66 -8.40 12.05
C GLN A 65 -50.57 -7.10 12.86
N PRO A 66 -51.00 -7.07 14.14
CA PRO A 66 -50.87 -5.86 14.94
C PRO A 66 -49.40 -5.44 14.98
N ALA A 67 -49.12 -4.27 14.39
CA ALA A 67 -47.82 -3.66 14.45
C ALA A 67 -47.46 -3.49 15.92
N LEU A 68 -46.33 -4.06 16.33
CA LEU A 68 -45.73 -3.73 17.61
C LEU A 68 -45.65 -2.20 17.71
N PRO A 69 -46.00 -1.61 18.86
CA PRO A 69 -46.06 -0.16 18.99
C PRO A 69 -44.74 0.44 18.53
N PRO A 70 -44.77 1.50 17.69
CA PRO A 70 -43.57 2.09 17.12
C PRO A 70 -42.62 2.44 18.26
N HIS A 71 -41.42 1.87 18.22
CA HIS A 71 -40.40 2.06 19.24
C HIS A 71 -40.22 3.56 19.47
N SER A 72 -40.49 4.04 20.68
CA SER A 72 -40.53 5.47 21.05
C SER A 72 -39.14 6.12 21.12
N TRP A 73 -38.16 5.58 20.39
CA TRP A 73 -36.82 6.11 20.39
C TRP A 73 -36.80 7.41 19.61
N LYS A 74 -36.54 8.51 20.33
CA LYS A 74 -36.23 9.81 19.76
C LYS A 74 -34.76 10.09 20.00
N PHE A 75 -34.14 10.78 19.05
CA PHE A 75 -32.79 11.27 19.22
C PHE A 75 -32.76 12.20 20.45
N PRO A 76 -31.88 11.99 21.44
CA PRO A 76 -31.81 12.86 22.61
C PRO A 76 -31.51 14.30 22.17
N GLU A 77 -32.27 15.27 22.68
CA GLU A 77 -31.97 16.68 22.47
C GLU A 77 -30.59 17.02 23.05
N ASP A 78 -29.82 17.83 22.32
CA ASP A 78 -28.48 18.23 22.73
C ASP A 78 -28.51 18.92 24.11
N PRO A 79 -27.64 18.53 25.06
CA PRO A 79 -27.58 19.19 26.36
C PRO A 79 -27.30 20.69 26.20
N VAL A 80 -28.15 21.54 26.79
CA VAL A 80 -28.04 23.01 26.72
C VAL A 80 -26.90 23.55 27.60
N ASP A 81 -26.36 22.72 28.49
CA ASP A 81 -25.18 23.10 29.25
C ASP A 81 -23.96 23.08 28.33
N LEU A 82 -23.46 24.29 28.04
CA LEU A 82 -22.14 24.50 27.49
C LEU A 82 -21.14 23.75 28.36
N VAL A 83 -20.74 22.55 27.92
CA VAL A 83 -19.72 21.74 28.57
C VAL A 83 -18.46 22.59 28.60
N ARG A 84 -18.21 23.30 29.70
CA ARG A 84 -16.97 24.05 29.98
C ARG A 84 -15.79 23.11 30.24
N LYS A 85 -15.91 21.84 29.85
CA LYS A 85 -14.81 20.89 29.91
C LYS A 85 -14.04 21.08 28.61
N PRO A 86 -12.75 21.47 28.66
CA PRO A 86 -11.91 21.46 27.48
C PRO A 86 -12.08 20.12 26.76
N PRO A 87 -12.09 20.08 25.41
CA PRO A 87 -12.15 18.83 24.70
C PRO A 87 -11.07 17.91 25.29
N VAL A 88 -11.48 16.71 25.71
CA VAL A 88 -10.52 15.70 26.15
C VAL A 88 -9.51 15.59 25.02
N LYS A 89 -8.23 15.85 25.30
CA LYS A 89 -7.18 15.69 24.32
C LYS A 89 -7.20 14.22 23.91
N LEU A 90 -7.77 13.94 22.74
CA LEU A 90 -7.75 12.62 22.13
C LEU A 90 -6.31 12.39 21.68
N GLU A 91 -5.49 11.92 22.61
CA GLU A 91 -4.18 11.42 22.28
C GLU A 91 -4.37 10.08 21.56
N LEU A 92 -4.20 10.12 20.25
CA LEU A 92 -4.03 8.92 19.46
C LEU A 92 -2.83 8.17 20.02
N ARG A 93 -3.08 7.07 20.73
CA ARG A 93 -2.01 6.16 21.12
C ARG A 93 -1.38 5.64 19.85
N GLN A 94 -0.09 5.96 19.66
CA GLN A 94 0.68 5.30 18.62
C GLN A 94 0.60 3.79 18.87
N PRO A 95 0.27 2.97 17.85
CA PRO A 95 0.28 1.54 18.01
C PRO A 95 1.69 1.13 18.45
N VAL A 96 1.77 0.38 19.56
CA VAL A 96 3.03 -0.15 20.05
C VAL A 96 3.61 -1.02 18.94
N THR A 97 4.82 -0.68 18.49
CA THR A 97 5.57 -1.49 17.53
C THR A 97 5.96 -2.78 18.22
N THR A 98 5.13 -3.80 18.11
CA THR A 98 5.53 -5.16 18.46
C THR A 98 6.54 -5.63 17.42
N ASN A 99 7.69 -6.14 17.85
CA ASN A 99 8.73 -6.69 16.97
C ASN A 99 8.24 -8.00 16.33
N ARG A 100 7.33 -7.90 15.36
CA ARG A 100 6.78 -9.04 14.59
C ARG A 100 7.57 -9.32 13.32
N VAL A 101 8.44 -8.40 12.94
CA VAL A 101 9.37 -8.52 11.83
C VAL A 101 10.76 -8.28 12.38
N ALA A 102 11.66 -9.24 12.20
CA ALA A 102 13.07 -9.13 12.51
C ALA A 102 13.87 -9.27 11.22
N VAL A 103 14.91 -8.43 11.08
CA VAL A 103 15.69 -8.33 9.84
C VAL A 103 17.16 -8.53 10.18
N ARG A 104 17.81 -9.45 9.45
CA ARG A 104 19.24 -9.69 9.52
C ARG A 104 19.86 -9.37 8.17
N CYS A 105 20.67 -8.33 8.14
CA CYS A 105 21.38 -7.87 6.94
C CYS A 105 22.77 -8.54 6.88
N GLY A 106 22.96 -9.48 5.96
CA GLY A 106 24.26 -10.07 5.64
C GLY A 106 25.04 -9.23 4.62
N GLU A 107 26.16 -9.73 4.12
CA GLU A 107 26.99 -9.00 3.15
C GLU A 107 26.38 -8.96 1.74
N SER A 108 25.83 -10.09 1.29
CA SER A 108 25.20 -10.25 -0.04
C SER A 108 23.76 -10.75 0.03
N ARG A 109 23.28 -11.11 1.21
CA ARG A 109 21.96 -11.69 1.45
C ARG A 109 21.26 -11.02 2.64
N ILE A 110 19.95 -11.05 2.62
CA ILE A 110 19.06 -10.61 3.68
C ILE A 110 18.24 -11.80 4.18
N GLN A 111 18.08 -11.89 5.50
CA GLN A 111 17.15 -12.82 6.14
C GLN A 111 16.10 -12.01 6.89
N VAL A 112 14.83 -12.25 6.59
CA VAL A 112 13.68 -11.61 7.23
C VAL A 112 12.86 -12.68 7.94
N GLU A 113 12.75 -12.56 9.25
CA GLU A 113 11.93 -13.41 10.11
C GLU A 113 10.62 -12.66 10.41
N VAL A 114 9.49 -13.27 10.07
CA VAL A 114 8.16 -12.68 10.21
C VAL A 114 7.29 -13.58 11.07
N SER A 115 6.78 -13.07 12.18
CA SER A 115 5.79 -13.79 12.99
C SER A 115 4.50 -14.00 12.19
N GLN A 116 3.96 -15.22 12.22
CA GLN A 116 2.72 -15.54 11.56
C GLN A 116 1.51 -14.78 12.13
N ASP A 117 1.58 -14.27 13.36
CA ASP A 117 0.59 -13.33 13.91
C ASP A 117 1.00 -11.87 13.63
N LEU A 118 1.26 -11.55 12.36
CA LEU A 118 1.77 -10.23 11.93
C LEU A 118 0.86 -9.07 12.38
N LEU A 119 -0.46 -9.30 12.42
CA LEU A 119 -1.45 -8.28 12.80
C LEU A 119 -1.73 -8.24 14.31
N GLY A 120 -1.29 -9.23 15.09
CA GLY A 120 -1.61 -9.30 16.51
C GLY A 120 -3.06 -9.67 16.80
N LEU A 121 -3.72 -10.34 15.86
CA LEU A 121 -5.13 -10.70 15.95
C LEU A 121 -5.33 -12.16 16.35
N GLY A 122 -4.24 -12.92 16.54
CA GLY A 122 -4.26 -14.36 16.81
C GLY A 122 -4.61 -15.21 15.59
N LYS A 123 -4.78 -14.60 14.40
CA LYS A 123 -4.94 -15.31 13.14
C LYS A 123 -3.57 -15.47 12.49
N LEU A 124 -3.12 -16.72 12.39
CA LEU A 124 -1.89 -17.06 11.67
C LEU A 124 -2.06 -16.81 10.18
N ILE A 125 -1.13 -16.04 9.60
CA ILE A 125 -1.03 -15.83 8.16
C ILE A 125 -0.45 -17.09 7.50
N LYS A 126 -0.91 -17.37 6.29
CA LYS A 126 -0.35 -18.47 5.50
C LYS A 126 0.85 -17.97 4.69
N PRO A 127 1.85 -18.82 4.40
CA PRO A 127 3.01 -18.45 3.58
C PRO A 127 2.62 -17.92 2.19
N GLU A 128 1.50 -18.39 1.63
CA GLU A 128 1.05 -17.96 0.29
C GLU A 128 0.33 -16.59 0.29
N GLU A 129 0.06 -16.03 1.47
CA GLU A 129 -0.60 -14.73 1.63
C GLU A 129 0.42 -13.60 1.90
N ILE A 130 1.72 -13.93 1.98
CA ILE A 130 2.78 -12.96 2.27
C ILE A 130 4.00 -13.18 1.39
N THR A 131 4.54 -12.09 0.85
CA THR A 131 5.73 -12.11 -0.02
C THR A 131 6.73 -11.04 0.37
N LEU A 132 8.02 -11.33 0.17
CA LEU A 132 9.10 -10.34 0.24
C LEU A 132 9.39 -9.87 -1.19
N GLY A 133 8.81 -8.73 -1.55
CA GLY A 133 8.68 -8.26 -2.93
C GLY A 133 7.97 -9.32 -3.76
N ASP A 134 8.72 -9.93 -4.67
CA ASP A 134 8.23 -10.96 -5.59
C ASP A 134 8.56 -12.40 -5.15
N CYS A 135 9.13 -12.59 -3.96
CA CYS A 135 9.59 -13.88 -3.47
C CYS A 135 8.71 -14.45 -2.34
N SER A 136 8.52 -15.78 -2.37
CA SER A 136 7.84 -16.54 -1.32
C SER A 136 8.75 -16.82 -0.13
N ALA A 137 8.17 -17.23 1.00
CA ALA A 137 8.93 -17.68 2.16
C ALA A 137 9.82 -18.88 1.81
N THR A 138 11.06 -18.86 2.31
CA THR A 138 12.05 -19.92 2.09
C THR A 138 11.81 -21.08 3.06
N GLU A 139 11.46 -20.75 4.30
CA GLU A 139 11.24 -21.72 5.38
C GLU A 139 10.08 -21.28 6.28
N VAL A 140 9.42 -22.27 6.89
CA VAL A 140 8.32 -22.07 7.83
C VAL A 140 8.63 -22.83 9.11
N ASP A 141 8.85 -22.10 10.21
CA ASP A 141 8.99 -22.70 11.53
C ASP A 141 7.60 -22.83 12.18
N ILE A 142 7.12 -24.07 12.24
CA ILE A 142 5.81 -24.43 12.79
C ILE A 142 5.78 -24.30 14.32
N LEU A 143 6.92 -24.47 15.01
CA LEU A 143 6.97 -24.45 16.47
C LEU A 143 6.92 -23.00 16.99
N SER A 144 7.69 -22.11 16.39
CA SER A 144 7.71 -20.69 16.76
C SER A 144 6.66 -19.85 16.04
N HIS A 145 5.96 -20.41 15.05
CA HIS A 145 5.01 -19.71 14.17
C HIS A 145 5.68 -18.52 13.46
N VAL A 146 6.85 -18.77 12.86
CA VAL A 146 7.65 -17.76 12.15
C VAL A 146 7.85 -18.19 10.69
N LEU A 147 7.72 -17.25 9.78
CA LEU A 147 8.07 -17.38 8.37
C LEU A 147 9.43 -16.76 8.14
N VAL A 148 10.32 -17.48 7.46
CA VAL A 148 11.66 -17.02 7.16
C VAL A 148 11.79 -16.80 5.66
N PHE A 149 12.25 -15.62 5.29
CA PHE A 149 12.58 -15.24 3.93
C PHE A 149 14.10 -15.05 3.83
N GLU A 150 14.74 -15.77 2.92
CA GLU A 150 16.14 -15.55 2.57
C GLU A 150 16.22 -15.12 1.10
N SER A 151 16.89 -14.00 0.84
CA SER A 151 17.08 -13.46 -0.51
C SER A 151 18.45 -12.82 -0.66
N GLU A 152 18.95 -12.74 -1.89
CA GLU A 152 20.06 -11.86 -2.24
C GLU A 152 19.64 -10.38 -2.16
N LEU A 153 20.58 -9.49 -1.87
CA LEU A 153 20.32 -8.05 -1.70
C LEU A 153 19.77 -7.36 -2.96
N HIS A 154 20.09 -7.88 -4.15
CA HIS A 154 19.64 -7.35 -5.45
C HIS A 154 18.49 -8.15 -6.07
N ALA A 155 17.99 -9.17 -5.37
CA ALA A 155 16.91 -10.02 -5.85
C ALA A 155 15.56 -9.58 -5.27
N CYS A 156 14.50 -10.33 -5.62
CA CYS A 156 13.15 -10.20 -5.04
C CYS A 156 12.55 -8.79 -5.11
N GLY A 157 12.85 -8.03 -6.18
CA GLY A 157 12.29 -6.69 -6.38
C GLY A 157 12.89 -5.61 -5.45
N SER A 158 14.06 -5.87 -4.87
CA SER A 158 14.80 -4.89 -4.07
C SER A 158 15.18 -3.64 -4.86
N LYS A 159 15.21 -2.51 -4.15
CA LYS A 159 15.65 -1.22 -4.68
C LYS A 159 16.92 -0.81 -3.97
N LEU A 160 17.97 -0.52 -4.75
CA LEU A 160 19.20 0.06 -4.22
C LEU A 160 19.13 1.58 -4.35
N VAL A 161 19.16 2.27 -3.21
CA VAL A 161 19.32 3.72 -3.14
C VAL A 161 20.75 4.02 -2.74
N MET A 162 21.46 4.73 -3.62
CA MET A 162 22.80 5.21 -3.35
C MET A 162 22.70 6.63 -2.78
N THR A 163 23.09 6.78 -1.52
CA THR A 163 23.32 8.08 -0.90
C THR A 163 24.83 8.36 -0.89
N GLU A 164 25.25 9.59 -0.61
CA GLU A 164 26.68 9.98 -0.57
C GLU A 164 27.53 8.99 0.25
N ASN A 165 27.03 8.58 1.42
CA ASN A 165 27.82 7.82 2.40
C ASN A 165 27.29 6.41 2.70
N VAL A 166 26.11 6.04 2.18
CA VAL A 166 25.40 4.80 2.54
C VAL A 166 24.70 4.21 1.32
N PHE A 167 24.80 2.89 1.17
CA PHE A 167 23.99 2.09 0.28
C PHE A 167 22.79 1.54 1.04
N ILE A 168 21.57 1.88 0.61
CA ILE A 168 20.34 1.41 1.25
C ILE A 168 19.68 0.41 0.30
N TYR A 169 19.59 -0.84 0.75
CA TYR A 169 18.77 -1.85 0.08
C TYR A 169 17.39 -1.86 0.72
N ALA A 170 16.38 -1.51 -0.06
CA ALA A 170 14.99 -1.49 0.35
C ALA A 170 14.22 -2.65 -0.27
N PHE A 171 13.49 -3.37 0.57
CA PHE A 171 12.57 -4.46 0.25
C PHE A 171 11.17 -4.09 0.71
N THR A 172 10.17 -4.76 0.16
CA THR A 172 8.77 -4.54 0.53
C THR A 172 8.14 -5.86 0.91
N LEU A 173 7.75 -6.02 2.17
CA LEU A 173 7.00 -7.17 2.64
C LEU A 173 5.51 -6.89 2.45
N VAL A 174 4.84 -7.72 1.65
CA VAL A 174 3.43 -7.52 1.28
C VAL A 174 2.60 -8.68 1.82
N TYR A 175 1.66 -8.38 2.71
CA TYR A 175 0.64 -9.31 3.17
C TYR A 175 -0.69 -9.00 2.47
N ASN A 176 -1.14 -9.95 1.65
CA ASN A 176 -2.39 -9.89 0.90
C ASN A 176 -3.21 -11.18 1.12
N PRO A 177 -4.12 -11.19 2.11
CA PRO A 177 -4.94 -12.37 2.42
C PRO A 177 -5.92 -12.71 1.29
N LYS A 178 -6.15 -14.01 1.07
CA LYS A 178 -7.17 -14.45 0.10
C LYS A 178 -8.56 -14.14 0.65
N VAL A 179 -9.33 -13.35 -0.09
CA VAL A 179 -10.74 -13.10 0.21
C VAL A 179 -11.55 -14.37 -0.04
N SER A 180 -11.81 -15.14 1.02
CA SER A 180 -12.61 -16.35 0.94
C SER A 180 -14.07 -15.99 1.23
N GLY A 181 -14.87 -15.78 0.18
CA GLY A 181 -16.31 -15.54 0.35
C GLY A 181 -17.05 -15.19 -0.94
N ARG A 182 -18.29 -15.67 -1.07
CA ARG A 182 -19.27 -15.20 -2.07
C ARG A 182 -19.93 -13.87 -1.69
N SER A 183 -19.53 -13.29 -0.55
CA SER A 183 -20.08 -12.02 -0.08
C SER A 183 -19.41 -10.84 -0.80
N PRO A 184 -20.16 -9.81 -1.19
CA PRO A 184 -19.58 -8.60 -1.78
C PRO A 184 -18.76 -7.76 -0.78
N ILE A 185 -18.74 -8.13 0.51
CA ILE A 185 -18.07 -7.37 1.57
C ILE A 185 -16.71 -8.01 1.88
N ILE A 186 -15.63 -7.23 1.70
CA ILE A 186 -14.25 -7.62 2.04
C ILE A 186 -13.95 -7.18 3.47
N ARG A 187 -13.67 -8.14 4.36
CA ARG A 187 -13.29 -7.89 5.77
C ARG A 187 -11.81 -8.16 6.07
N SER A 188 -10.97 -8.24 5.04
CA SER A 188 -9.56 -8.53 5.19
C SER A 188 -8.72 -7.27 5.09
N GLN A 189 -7.78 -7.09 6.01
CA GLN A 189 -6.81 -6.00 5.99
C GLN A 189 -5.52 -6.48 5.32
N SER A 190 -5.12 -5.84 4.24
CA SER A 190 -3.79 -6.00 3.63
C SER A 190 -2.78 -5.10 4.35
N ALA A 191 -1.52 -5.50 4.39
CA ALA A 191 -0.44 -4.71 4.98
C ALA A 191 0.78 -4.68 4.06
N VAL A 192 1.46 -3.53 4.03
CA VAL A 192 2.70 -3.34 3.29
C VAL A 192 3.73 -2.78 4.27
N ILE A 193 4.86 -3.46 4.40
CA ILE A 193 5.90 -3.13 5.37
C ILE A 193 7.22 -2.94 4.62
N GLY A 194 7.85 -1.77 4.79
CA GLY A 194 9.19 -1.52 4.25
C GLY A 194 10.26 -2.20 5.10
N VAL A 195 11.22 -2.84 4.45
CA VAL A 195 12.38 -3.47 5.08
C VAL A 195 13.63 -2.88 4.47
N GLU A 196 14.56 -2.40 5.30
CA GLU A 196 15.76 -1.73 4.81
C GLU A 196 17.04 -2.28 5.45
N CYS A 197 18.09 -2.41 4.64
CA CYS A 197 19.44 -2.71 5.07
C CYS A 197 20.37 -1.57 4.65
N HIS A 198 21.04 -0.96 5.63
CA HIS A 198 21.90 0.20 5.43
C HIS A 198 23.36 -0.23 5.52
N TYR A 199 24.14 0.04 4.45
CA TYR A 199 25.55 -0.32 4.37
C TYR A 199 26.41 0.93 4.21
N PRO A 200 27.32 1.22 5.17
CA PRO A 200 28.19 2.38 5.05
C PRO A 200 29.17 2.19 3.88
N ASN A 201 29.38 3.26 3.12
CA ASN A 201 30.38 3.29 2.07
C ASN A 201 31.78 3.33 2.70
N LYS A 202 32.51 2.21 2.62
CA LYS A 202 33.83 2.04 3.24
C LYS A 202 34.85 3.10 2.83
N ILE A 203 34.70 3.70 1.64
CA ILE A 203 35.60 4.73 1.12
C ILE A 203 35.51 6.03 1.95
N ILE A 204 34.33 6.33 2.52
CA ILE A 204 34.09 7.59 3.25
C ILE A 204 34.17 7.39 4.76
N SER A 205 33.86 6.19 5.27
CA SER A 205 34.06 5.88 6.70
C SER A 205 35.53 5.99 7.14
N SER A 206 36.48 5.65 6.26
CA SER A 206 37.91 5.84 6.53
C SER A 206 38.33 7.30 6.49
N LEU A 207 37.75 8.10 5.57
CA LEU A 207 38.02 9.55 5.47
C LEU A 207 37.49 10.32 6.68
N SER A 208 36.44 9.83 7.35
CA SER A 208 35.88 10.46 8.55
C SER A 208 36.68 10.14 9.82
N LEU A 209 37.40 9.01 9.87
CA LEU A 209 38.26 8.63 11.00
C LEU A 209 39.66 9.26 10.94
N GLN A 210 40.08 9.76 9.77
CA GLN A 210 41.37 10.43 9.58
C GLN A 210 41.34 11.95 9.81
N ARG A 211 40.20 12.53 10.21
CA ARG A 211 40.03 13.99 10.38
C ARG A 211 39.91 14.45 11.84
N ILE A 212 40.58 13.78 12.77
CA ILE A 212 40.77 14.29 14.13
C ILE A 212 42.27 14.28 14.45
N THR A 213 42.94 15.36 14.03
CA THR A 213 44.13 15.90 14.70
C THR A 213 43.71 16.72 15.90
#